data_AF-A0A3M5T916-F1
#
_entry.id   AF-A0A3M5T916-F1
#
_cell.length_a   1.000
_cell.length_b   1.000
_cell.length_c   1.000
_cell.angle_alpha   90.00
_cell.angle_beta   90.00
_cell.angle_gamma   90.00
#
_symmetry.space_group_name_H-M   'P 1'
#
loop_
_entity.id
_entity.type
_entity.pdbx_description
1 polymer ?
#
loop_
_entity_poly.entity_id
_entity_poly.type
_entity_poly.pdbx_seq_one_letter_code
_entity_poly.pdbx_strand_id
1 'polypeptide(L)'
;MDNMHPFFGNTRDPKEAAPSSDPRECSLISQVLARLDPDLNAIANHDLVLSFIAFKSATYTNQKSAALLTTIFERLLNWAFFVRRISLLKMQSEDITRFYDFYVSPPTDHLRTLRNSKRFTCSRTSCSVNPSWRPFYSLRGQQRCVESIDSVVSALREFYKYACRHTPIKISVPRYRMVTGLTVPEETCSDSTLLERYFENLMDSSKCSTERRFGRASRQKQIFLFATCYLLNIKFATLNTCIKSFSMSSFSEGFQGWRLHLCNDEEAISRELPEKYIKILLDFRASCGVNGMPSSTEIEPIFGSQAAIKNVFESLPIFEFMGKPIGQYLRKFISSVNRSAPAIKLLSELPKNSAYDRRKKKSLRVAAEIFAAREPLSTLRRSSNPPPPLFTYDRNGSRLLEFVDTNLLQVKASQYLELLPDSDATAINMFARYANGDYGKINRYKISAFEKLVLWCVFIKRTNVGSLTENEILDFFHFCYSPPQHWCFIIPAGVGPDRSSKDWRPFKFLLDEDSLLLRAVRIVYWCGSVFQNLIDAAVVNYNPFNEITKRLGSSRLH
;
A
#
# COMPACT_ATOMS: atom_id res chain seq x y z
N MET A 1 -44.27 12.53 -15.36
CA MET A 1 -42.88 12.44 -14.89
C MET A 1 -42.10 11.70 -15.95
N ASP A 2 -41.04 12.30 -16.48
CA ASP A 2 -40.22 11.64 -17.50
C ASP A 2 -39.58 10.40 -16.88
N ASN A 3 -39.91 9.22 -17.42
CA ASN A 3 -39.46 7.95 -16.85
C ASN A 3 -37.96 7.79 -17.06
N MET A 4 -37.26 7.36 -16.01
CA MET A 4 -35.85 6.99 -16.07
C MET A 4 -35.55 6.00 -17.19
N HIS A 5 -34.35 6.08 -17.76
CA HIS A 5 -33.96 5.31 -18.94
C HIS A 5 -32.62 4.60 -18.74
N PRO A 6 -32.49 3.33 -19.15
CA PRO A 6 -31.18 2.67 -19.19
C PRO A 6 -30.30 3.32 -20.26
N PHE A 7 -29.07 3.69 -19.91
CA PHE A 7 -28.14 4.35 -20.84
C PHE A 7 -27.05 3.41 -21.37
N PHE A 8 -27.11 2.14 -20.96
CA PHE A 8 -26.18 1.10 -21.37
C PHE A 8 -26.92 -0.19 -21.69
N GLY A 9 -26.32 -1.06 -22.50
CA GLY A 9 -26.93 -2.33 -22.90
C GLY A 9 -27.07 -3.38 -21.78
N ASN A 10 -27.79 -4.47 -22.08
CA ASN A 10 -27.92 -5.62 -21.17
C ASN A 10 -26.59 -6.33 -20.92
N THR A 11 -25.78 -6.46 -21.97
CA THR A 11 -24.42 -7.00 -21.96
C THR A 11 -23.52 -5.97 -22.61
N ARG A 12 -22.43 -5.60 -21.95
CA ARG A 12 -21.45 -4.65 -22.51
C ARG A 12 -20.06 -5.26 -22.45
N ASP A 13 -19.33 -5.24 -23.57
CA ASP A 13 -17.88 -5.36 -23.52
C ASP A 13 -17.33 -4.01 -23.00
N PRO A 14 -16.72 -3.98 -21.82
CA PRO A 14 -16.19 -2.73 -21.28
C PRO A 14 -15.09 -2.09 -22.12
N LYS A 15 -14.52 -2.80 -23.10
CA LYS A 15 -13.55 -2.28 -24.07
C LYS A 15 -14.18 -1.50 -25.21
N GLU A 16 -15.49 -1.64 -25.42
CA GLU A 16 -16.20 -0.98 -26.51
C GLU A 16 -16.72 0.40 -26.06
N ALA A 17 -16.49 1.41 -26.91
CA ALA A 17 -17.05 2.75 -26.74
C ALA A 17 -18.55 2.83 -27.06
N ALA A 18 -19.19 1.72 -27.44
CA ALA A 18 -20.60 1.68 -27.79
C ALA A 18 -21.53 1.66 -26.56
N PRO A 19 -22.76 2.23 -26.66
CA PRO A 19 -23.79 2.16 -25.61
C PRO A 19 -24.25 0.73 -25.34
N SER A 20 -24.42 -0.06 -26.40
CA SER A 20 -24.80 -1.46 -26.42
C SER A 20 -24.21 -2.13 -27.67
N SER A 21 -24.04 -3.46 -27.62
CA SER A 21 -23.72 -4.26 -28.80
C SER A 21 -24.94 -4.61 -29.65
N ASP A 22 -26.17 -4.39 -29.15
CA ASP A 22 -27.42 -4.55 -29.91
C ASP A 22 -27.84 -3.22 -30.56
N PRO A 23 -27.91 -3.12 -31.90
CA PRO A 23 -28.31 -1.91 -32.61
C PRO A 23 -29.70 -1.37 -32.20
N ARG A 24 -30.61 -2.24 -31.77
CA ARG A 24 -31.97 -1.85 -31.34
C ARG A 24 -31.94 -1.15 -29.99
N GLU A 25 -31.11 -1.64 -29.06
CA GLU A 25 -30.88 -0.98 -27.77
C GLU A 25 -30.22 0.40 -27.99
N CYS A 26 -29.24 0.47 -28.89
CA CYS A 26 -28.62 1.75 -29.29
C CYS A 26 -29.64 2.74 -29.86
N SER A 27 -30.55 2.30 -30.72
CA SER A 27 -31.61 3.16 -31.27
C SER A 27 -32.51 3.74 -30.17
N LEU A 28 -32.91 2.93 -29.19
CA LEU A 28 -33.72 3.39 -28.06
C LEU A 28 -32.98 4.43 -27.21
N ILE A 29 -31.70 4.20 -26.91
CA ILE A 29 -30.86 5.13 -26.14
C ILE A 29 -30.72 6.45 -26.89
N SER A 30 -30.36 6.42 -28.18
CA SER A 30 -30.20 7.63 -29.00
C SER A 30 -31.50 8.42 -29.13
N GLN A 31 -32.64 7.74 -29.29
CA GLN A 31 -33.95 8.40 -29.37
C GLN A 31 -34.28 9.16 -28.07
N VAL A 32 -33.99 8.57 -26.90
CA VAL A 32 -34.26 9.24 -25.63
C VAL A 32 -33.30 10.40 -25.41
N LEU A 33 -32.01 10.23 -25.69
CA LEU A 33 -31.03 11.32 -25.57
C LEU A 33 -31.36 12.51 -26.50
N ALA A 34 -31.85 12.25 -27.71
CA ALA A 34 -32.24 13.29 -28.67
C ALA A 34 -33.54 14.02 -28.30
N ARG A 35 -34.41 13.42 -27.47
CA ARG A 35 -35.66 14.04 -27.00
C ARG A 35 -35.48 14.89 -25.75
N LEU A 36 -34.36 14.75 -25.05
CA LEU A 36 -34.07 15.53 -23.86
C LEU A 36 -33.79 17.00 -24.22
N ASP A 37 -33.99 17.87 -23.24
CA ASP A 37 -33.75 19.31 -23.39
C ASP A 37 -32.33 19.58 -23.96
N PRO A 38 -32.21 20.34 -25.06
CA PRO A 38 -30.93 20.69 -25.67
C PRO A 38 -29.91 21.28 -24.68
N ASP A 39 -30.35 22.01 -23.66
CA ASP A 39 -29.46 22.63 -22.66
C ASP A 39 -28.71 21.62 -21.78
N LEU A 40 -29.22 20.39 -21.71
CA LEU A 40 -28.58 19.27 -21.03
C LEU A 40 -27.37 18.73 -21.81
N ASN A 41 -27.29 19.00 -23.11
CA ASN A 41 -26.30 18.43 -24.02
C ASN A 41 -26.15 16.91 -23.81
N ALA A 42 -27.28 16.20 -23.78
CA ALA A 42 -27.38 14.84 -23.25
C ALA A 42 -26.55 13.83 -24.07
N ILE A 43 -26.52 13.98 -25.39
CA ILE A 43 -25.73 13.14 -26.31
C ILE A 43 -24.24 13.30 -26.00
N ALA A 44 -23.71 14.53 -26.01
CA ALA A 44 -22.28 14.77 -25.76
C ALA A 44 -21.86 14.34 -24.35
N ASN A 45 -22.72 14.52 -23.34
CA ASN A 45 -22.47 14.05 -21.98
C ASN A 45 -22.40 12.51 -21.90
N HIS A 46 -23.29 11.81 -22.62
CA HIS A 46 -23.28 10.35 -22.70
C HIS A 46 -22.03 9.83 -23.43
N ASP A 47 -21.67 10.44 -24.56
CA ASP A 47 -20.45 10.10 -25.32
C ASP A 47 -19.17 10.33 -24.50
N LEU A 48 -19.14 11.41 -23.71
CA LEU A 48 -18.03 11.71 -22.81
C LEU A 48 -17.89 10.64 -21.71
N VAL A 49 -19.00 10.18 -21.15
CA VAL A 49 -19.03 9.07 -20.19
C VAL A 49 -18.56 7.76 -20.83
N LEU A 50 -19.01 7.45 -22.06
CA LEU A 50 -18.58 6.27 -22.79
C LEU A 50 -17.08 6.27 -23.04
N SER A 51 -16.54 7.41 -23.48
CA SER A 51 -15.11 7.63 -23.72
C SER A 51 -14.28 7.48 -22.44
N PHE A 52 -14.78 8.01 -21.32
CA PHE A 52 -14.14 7.85 -20.02
C PHE A 52 -14.09 6.37 -19.58
N ILE A 53 -15.21 5.64 -19.71
CA ILE A 53 -15.27 4.23 -19.37
C ILE A 53 -14.31 3.42 -20.24
N ALA A 54 -14.29 3.65 -21.56
CA ALA A 54 -13.38 2.98 -22.49
C ALA A 54 -11.90 3.27 -22.16
N PHE A 55 -11.56 4.53 -21.89
CA PHE A 55 -10.22 4.95 -21.44
C PHE A 55 -9.79 4.21 -20.16
N LYS A 56 -10.72 4.06 -19.19
CA LYS A 56 -10.46 3.33 -17.95
C LYS A 56 -10.31 1.83 -18.19
N SER A 57 -11.14 1.24 -19.04
CA SER A 57 -11.04 -0.18 -19.40
C SER A 57 -9.75 -0.52 -20.15
N ALA A 58 -9.24 0.39 -20.99
CA ALA A 58 -7.97 0.21 -21.68
C ALA A 58 -6.76 0.29 -20.73
N THR A 59 -6.86 1.10 -19.67
CA THR A 59 -5.78 1.32 -18.70
C THR A 59 -5.77 0.31 -17.55
N TYR A 60 -6.87 -0.39 -17.28
CA TYR A 60 -6.99 -1.40 -16.23
C TYR A 60 -7.38 -2.78 -16.79
N THR A 61 -6.65 -3.84 -16.42
CA THR A 61 -6.91 -5.22 -16.88
C THR A 61 -8.14 -5.90 -16.26
N ASN A 62 -8.90 -5.24 -15.38
CA ASN A 62 -10.00 -5.86 -14.63
C ASN A 62 -11.39 -5.45 -15.13
N GLN A 63 -12.12 -6.42 -15.70
CA GLN A 63 -13.49 -6.29 -16.20
C GLN A 63 -14.49 -5.83 -15.10
N LYS A 64 -14.22 -6.16 -13.82
CA LYS A 64 -15.06 -5.74 -12.67
C LYS A 64 -15.07 -4.22 -12.46
N SER A 65 -13.99 -3.51 -12.81
CA SER A 65 -13.89 -2.06 -12.63
C SER A 65 -14.79 -1.28 -13.59
N ALA A 66 -14.99 -1.79 -14.80
CA ALA A 66 -15.78 -1.08 -15.82
C ALA A 66 -17.30 -1.27 -15.64
N ALA A 67 -17.74 -2.46 -15.18
CA ALA A 67 -19.13 -2.67 -14.78
C ALA A 67 -19.55 -1.76 -13.62
N LEU A 68 -18.62 -1.55 -12.67
CA LEU A 68 -18.79 -0.60 -11.56
C LEU A 68 -18.97 0.83 -12.07
N LEU A 69 -18.07 1.33 -12.93
CA LEU A 69 -18.19 2.67 -13.50
C LEU A 69 -19.49 2.84 -14.30
N THR A 70 -19.85 1.84 -15.11
CA THR A 70 -21.11 1.86 -15.86
C THR A 70 -22.30 2.06 -14.94
N THR A 71 -22.36 1.33 -13.82
CA THR A 71 -23.45 1.45 -12.84
C THR A 71 -23.48 2.82 -12.18
N ILE A 72 -22.33 3.36 -11.81
CA ILE A 72 -22.22 4.70 -11.18
C ILE A 72 -22.66 5.79 -12.15
N PHE A 73 -22.18 5.76 -13.39
CA PHE A 73 -22.50 6.79 -14.38
C PHE A 73 -23.91 6.63 -14.96
N GLU A 74 -24.48 5.43 -15.01
CA GLU A 74 -25.90 5.24 -15.36
C GLU A 74 -26.81 5.95 -14.34
N ARG A 75 -26.47 5.85 -13.05
CA ARG A 75 -27.17 6.58 -11.98
C ARG A 75 -26.96 8.08 -12.06
N LEU A 76 -25.73 8.53 -12.32
CA LEU A 76 -25.43 9.95 -12.47
C LEU A 76 -26.20 10.56 -13.65
N LEU A 77 -26.19 9.92 -14.81
CA LEU A 77 -26.91 10.40 -16.01
C LEU A 77 -28.41 10.44 -15.75
N ASN A 78 -28.97 9.39 -15.14
CA ASN A 78 -30.39 9.37 -14.79
C ASN A 78 -30.75 10.50 -13.82
N TRP A 79 -29.96 10.71 -12.77
CA TRP A 79 -30.18 11.82 -11.85
C TRP A 79 -30.01 13.18 -12.53
N ALA A 80 -28.96 13.36 -13.33
CA ALA A 80 -28.66 14.60 -14.01
C ALA A 80 -29.77 15.00 -15.00
N PHE A 81 -30.24 14.06 -15.81
CA PHE A 81 -31.18 14.36 -16.89
C PHE A 81 -32.64 14.35 -16.45
N PHE A 82 -33.05 13.39 -15.61
CA PHE A 82 -34.46 13.23 -15.25
C PHE A 82 -34.83 13.84 -13.90
N VAL A 83 -33.89 13.95 -12.96
CA VAL A 83 -34.17 14.48 -11.61
C VAL A 83 -33.75 15.95 -11.49
N ARG A 84 -32.47 16.24 -11.73
CA ARG A 84 -31.90 17.57 -11.54
C ARG A 84 -32.04 18.48 -12.77
N ARG A 85 -32.21 17.89 -13.96
CA ARG A 85 -32.24 18.54 -15.27
C ARG A 85 -31.05 19.49 -15.46
N ILE A 86 -29.84 18.95 -15.33
CA ILE A 86 -28.57 19.67 -15.50
C ILE A 86 -27.60 18.88 -16.39
N SER A 87 -26.84 19.60 -17.23
CA SER A 87 -25.70 19.03 -17.95
C SER A 87 -24.60 18.62 -16.97
N LEU A 88 -23.95 17.47 -17.18
CA LEU A 88 -22.84 17.01 -16.35
C LEU A 88 -21.70 18.04 -16.28
N LEU A 89 -21.50 18.77 -17.37
CA LEU A 89 -20.47 19.80 -17.53
C LEU A 89 -20.86 21.16 -16.93
N LYS A 90 -22.12 21.35 -16.53
CA LYS A 90 -22.59 22.58 -15.85
C LYS A 90 -22.74 22.39 -14.33
N MET A 91 -22.54 21.17 -13.82
CA MET A 91 -22.72 20.85 -12.40
C MET A 91 -21.77 21.63 -11.49
N GLN A 92 -22.31 22.10 -10.36
CA GLN A 92 -21.53 22.71 -9.28
C GLN A 92 -21.31 21.74 -8.12
N SER A 93 -20.51 22.16 -7.14
CA SER A 93 -20.22 21.35 -5.93
C SER A 93 -21.51 20.99 -5.17
N GLU A 94 -22.47 21.89 -5.15
CA GLU A 94 -23.78 21.73 -4.52
C GLU A 94 -24.60 20.66 -5.24
N ASP A 95 -24.57 20.63 -6.58
CA ASP A 95 -25.28 19.61 -7.35
C ASP A 95 -24.66 18.22 -7.11
N ILE A 96 -23.32 18.14 -7.05
CA ILE A 96 -22.64 16.88 -6.73
C ILE A 96 -22.99 16.39 -5.31
N THR A 97 -23.12 17.31 -4.36
CA THR A 97 -23.52 16.97 -2.98
C THR A 97 -24.96 16.45 -2.96
N ARG A 98 -25.89 17.12 -3.66
CA ARG A 98 -27.28 16.64 -3.81
C ARG A 98 -27.36 15.28 -4.51
N PHE A 99 -26.48 15.03 -5.48
CA PHE A 99 -26.37 13.71 -6.09
C PHE A 99 -25.93 12.66 -5.07
N TYR A 100 -25.01 12.97 -4.15
CA TYR A 100 -24.63 12.03 -3.10
C TYR A 100 -25.81 11.69 -2.19
N ASP A 101 -26.58 12.68 -1.76
CA ASP A 101 -27.75 12.47 -0.91
C ASP A 101 -28.78 11.58 -1.63
N PHE A 102 -29.05 11.89 -2.90
CA PHE A 102 -29.91 11.07 -3.76
C PHE A 102 -29.34 9.65 -3.99
N TYR A 103 -28.03 9.51 -4.10
CA TYR A 103 -27.39 8.21 -4.30
C TYR A 103 -27.47 7.34 -3.05
N VAL A 104 -27.31 7.93 -1.87
CA VAL A 104 -27.40 7.23 -0.59
C VAL A 104 -28.84 6.89 -0.24
N SER A 105 -29.78 7.80 -0.52
CA SER A 105 -31.20 7.62 -0.25
C SER A 105 -32.06 7.94 -1.47
N PRO A 106 -32.02 7.11 -2.54
CA PRO A 106 -32.88 7.29 -3.69
C PRO A 106 -34.36 7.08 -3.32
N PRO A 107 -35.29 7.86 -3.89
CA PRO A 107 -36.73 7.68 -3.68
C PRO A 107 -37.23 6.30 -4.13
N THR A 108 -38.38 5.85 -3.60
CA THR A 108 -38.87 4.47 -3.78
C THR A 108 -39.21 4.10 -5.22
N ASP A 109 -39.67 5.05 -6.02
CA ASP A 109 -39.94 4.92 -7.46
C ASP A 109 -38.66 4.71 -8.30
N HIS A 110 -37.49 4.95 -7.71
CA HIS A 110 -36.17 4.74 -8.31
C HIS A 110 -35.55 3.40 -7.92
N LEU A 111 -36.24 2.60 -7.10
CA LEU A 111 -35.80 1.30 -6.63
C LEU A 111 -36.47 0.18 -7.42
N ARG A 112 -35.69 -0.80 -7.87
CA ARG A 112 -36.22 -2.08 -8.35
C ARG A 112 -36.23 -3.11 -7.23
N THR A 113 -37.22 -4.00 -7.28
CA THR A 113 -37.41 -5.10 -6.32
C THR A 113 -36.61 -6.36 -6.68
N LEU A 114 -36.28 -6.55 -7.97
CA LEU A 114 -35.57 -7.73 -8.48
C LEU A 114 -34.10 -7.42 -8.81
N ARG A 115 -33.18 -8.23 -8.24
CA ARG A 115 -31.72 -8.01 -8.31
C ARG A 115 -31.18 -7.96 -9.73
N ASN A 116 -31.71 -8.81 -10.62
CA ASN A 116 -31.19 -9.04 -11.97
C ASN A 116 -32.19 -8.59 -13.05
N SER A 117 -32.87 -7.47 -12.82
CA SER A 117 -33.77 -6.90 -13.85
C SER A 117 -32.95 -6.48 -15.06
N LYS A 118 -33.25 -7.07 -16.23
CA LYS A 118 -32.70 -6.65 -17.53
C LYS A 118 -33.03 -5.18 -17.79
N ARG A 119 -32.14 -4.45 -18.48
CA ARG A 119 -32.34 -3.06 -18.90
C ARG A 119 -33.37 -2.96 -20.01
N PHE A 120 -33.21 -3.81 -21.01
CA PHE A 120 -34.11 -3.91 -22.16
C PHE A 120 -34.71 -5.31 -22.25
N THR A 121 -35.93 -5.37 -22.75
CA THR A 121 -36.63 -6.59 -23.15
C THR A 121 -36.68 -6.63 -24.67
N CYS A 122 -35.79 -7.41 -25.28
CA CYS A 122 -35.80 -7.64 -26.71
C CYS A 122 -36.41 -9.02 -27.04
N SER A 123 -37.34 -9.03 -28.00
CA SER A 123 -37.88 -10.20 -28.68
C SER A 123 -37.22 -10.35 -30.07
N ARG A 124 -37.70 -11.30 -30.89
CA ARG A 124 -37.21 -11.44 -32.28
C ARG A 124 -37.53 -10.21 -33.15
N THR A 125 -38.62 -9.51 -32.87
CA THR A 125 -39.15 -8.44 -33.74
C THR A 125 -39.20 -7.06 -33.08
N SER A 126 -39.08 -6.98 -31.76
CA SER A 126 -39.19 -5.72 -31.02
C SER A 126 -38.15 -5.65 -29.91
N CYS A 127 -37.73 -4.43 -29.55
CA CYS A 127 -37.01 -4.20 -28.31
C CYS A 127 -37.58 -2.98 -27.61
N SER A 128 -37.74 -3.07 -26.29
CA SER A 128 -38.26 -1.99 -25.45
C SER A 128 -37.50 -1.91 -24.14
N VAL A 129 -37.58 -0.75 -23.47
CA VAL A 129 -37.10 -0.59 -22.10
C VAL A 129 -37.92 -1.49 -21.19
N ASN A 130 -37.25 -2.24 -20.31
CA ASN A 130 -37.94 -3.06 -19.32
C ASN A 130 -38.68 -2.13 -18.34
N PRO A 131 -40.03 -2.18 -18.24
CA PRO A 131 -40.79 -1.29 -17.36
C PRO A 131 -40.46 -1.46 -15.87
N SER A 132 -39.99 -2.64 -15.48
CA SER A 132 -39.57 -2.96 -14.11
C SER A 132 -38.13 -2.55 -13.79
N TRP A 133 -37.37 -2.06 -14.79
CA TRP A 133 -36.01 -1.64 -14.58
C TRP A 133 -35.94 -0.31 -13.85
N ARG A 134 -35.07 -0.22 -12.86
CA ARG A 134 -34.67 1.01 -12.19
C ARG A 134 -33.16 0.98 -11.89
N PRO A 135 -32.50 2.13 -11.76
CA PRO A 135 -31.04 2.19 -11.59
C PRO A 135 -30.56 1.78 -10.19
N PHE A 136 -31.43 1.78 -9.18
CA PHE A 136 -31.11 1.34 -7.82
C PHE A 136 -31.86 0.07 -7.43
N TYR A 137 -31.32 -0.68 -6.46
CA TYR A 137 -31.87 -1.96 -5.99
C TYR A 137 -32.03 -1.97 -4.47
N SER A 138 -33.16 -2.48 -3.97
CA SER A 138 -33.42 -2.68 -2.54
C SER A 138 -33.90 -4.11 -2.29
N LEU A 139 -33.35 -4.76 -1.26
CA LEU A 139 -33.79 -6.09 -0.82
C LEU A 139 -34.37 -5.98 0.60
N ARG A 140 -35.65 -6.32 0.77
CA ARG A 140 -36.34 -6.42 2.08
C ARG A 140 -36.23 -5.15 2.94
N GLY A 141 -36.48 -3.97 2.37
CA GLY A 141 -36.51 -2.71 3.13
C GLY A 141 -35.15 -2.18 3.60
N GLN A 142 -34.07 -2.94 3.48
CA GLN A 142 -32.71 -2.45 3.68
C GLN A 142 -32.14 -1.93 2.36
N GLN A 143 -32.02 -0.61 2.27
CA GLN A 143 -31.40 0.08 1.14
C GLN A 143 -29.92 -0.33 1.04
N ARG A 144 -29.55 -1.01 -0.06
CA ARG A 144 -28.16 -1.39 -0.33
C ARG A 144 -27.74 -0.85 -1.69
N CYS A 145 -27.11 0.32 -1.70
CA CYS A 145 -26.21 0.65 -2.81
C CYS A 145 -25.08 -0.38 -2.81
N VAL A 146 -24.94 -1.09 -3.92
CA VAL A 146 -23.93 -2.16 -4.07
C VAL A 146 -22.51 -1.58 -3.95
N GLU A 147 -22.36 -0.31 -4.31
CA GLU A 147 -21.12 0.44 -4.29
C GLU A 147 -21.04 1.38 -3.08
N SER A 148 -19.85 1.46 -2.47
CA SER A 148 -19.60 2.44 -1.40
C SER A 148 -19.63 3.87 -1.94
N ILE A 149 -20.10 4.82 -1.15
CA ILE A 149 -20.08 6.25 -1.52
C ILE A 149 -18.67 6.75 -1.82
N ASP A 150 -17.64 6.20 -1.16
CA ASP A 150 -16.23 6.51 -1.45
C ASP A 150 -15.84 6.11 -2.88
N SER A 151 -16.37 4.99 -3.39
CA SER A 151 -16.17 4.56 -4.78
C SER A 151 -16.82 5.53 -5.76
N VAL A 152 -18.00 6.04 -5.44
CA VAL A 152 -18.71 7.06 -6.24
C VAL A 152 -17.92 8.37 -6.26
N VAL A 153 -17.50 8.88 -5.10
CA VAL A 153 -16.69 10.11 -4.98
C VAL A 153 -15.39 9.96 -5.79
N SER A 154 -14.71 8.82 -5.68
CA SER A 154 -13.50 8.54 -6.45
C SER A 154 -13.76 8.50 -7.95
N ALA A 155 -14.85 7.85 -8.39
CA ALA A 155 -15.22 7.76 -9.80
C ALA A 155 -15.54 9.15 -10.40
N LEU A 156 -16.31 9.98 -9.68
CA LEU A 156 -16.62 11.34 -10.12
C LEU A 156 -15.36 12.21 -10.20
N ARG A 157 -14.45 12.13 -9.21
CA ARG A 157 -13.17 12.85 -9.25
C ARG A 157 -12.33 12.50 -10.46
N GLU A 158 -12.24 11.20 -10.76
CA GLU A 158 -11.47 10.73 -11.92
C GLU A 158 -12.14 11.14 -13.24
N PHE A 159 -13.47 11.11 -13.31
CA PHE A 159 -14.24 11.54 -14.48
C PHE A 159 -14.10 13.04 -14.73
N TYR A 160 -14.33 13.90 -13.74
CA TYR A 160 -14.20 15.33 -13.93
C TYR A 160 -12.76 15.75 -14.23
N LYS A 161 -11.76 15.05 -13.66
CA LYS A 161 -10.36 15.24 -14.05
C LYS A 161 -10.10 14.84 -15.51
N TYR A 162 -10.78 13.81 -16.01
CA TYR A 162 -10.72 13.42 -17.42
C TYR A 162 -11.43 14.45 -18.31
N ALA A 163 -12.63 14.89 -17.95
CA ALA A 163 -13.40 15.90 -18.67
C ALA A 163 -12.66 17.24 -18.79
N CYS A 164 -11.91 17.65 -17.75
CA CYS A 164 -11.05 18.85 -17.78
C CYS A 164 -9.96 18.82 -18.87
N ARG A 165 -9.61 17.63 -19.40
CA ARG A 165 -8.62 17.51 -20.49
C ARG A 165 -9.23 17.75 -21.86
N HIS A 166 -10.54 17.57 -21.97
CA HIS A 166 -11.30 17.65 -23.23
C HIS A 166 -12.21 18.89 -23.28
N THR A 167 -12.39 19.57 -22.14
CA THR A 167 -13.22 20.76 -21.99
C THR A 167 -12.55 21.73 -21.00
N PRO A 168 -12.64 23.05 -21.19
CA PRO A 168 -12.00 24.05 -20.33
C PRO A 168 -12.73 24.25 -18.97
N ILE A 169 -13.42 23.22 -18.49
CA ILE A 169 -14.33 23.30 -17.34
C ILE A 169 -13.66 22.72 -16.11
N LYS A 170 -13.70 23.44 -15.00
CA LYS A 170 -13.13 23.01 -13.71
C LYS A 170 -14.24 22.78 -12.69
N ILE A 171 -14.71 21.54 -12.57
CA ILE A 171 -15.72 21.16 -11.57
C ILE A 171 -15.01 20.63 -10.33
N SER A 172 -15.32 21.23 -9.18
CA SER A 172 -14.84 20.76 -7.88
C SER A 172 -15.73 19.63 -7.38
N VAL A 173 -15.13 18.48 -7.07
CA VAL A 173 -15.85 17.32 -6.52
C VAL A 173 -15.67 17.29 -5.00
N PRO A 174 -16.69 17.72 -4.22
CA PRO A 174 -16.58 17.79 -2.77
C PRO A 174 -16.39 16.40 -2.15
N ARG A 175 -15.90 16.37 -0.90
CA ARG A 175 -15.96 15.15 -0.10
C ARG A 175 -17.40 14.97 0.38
N TYR A 176 -17.90 13.75 0.34
CA TYR A 176 -19.19 13.44 0.96
C TYR A 176 -19.10 13.67 2.48
N ARG A 177 -20.03 14.47 3.03
CA ARG A 177 -20.32 14.58 4.45
C ARG A 177 -21.80 14.24 4.61
N MET A 178 -22.14 13.26 5.44
CA MET A 178 -23.55 13.02 5.76
C MET A 178 -24.09 14.25 6.49
N VAL A 179 -25.12 14.88 5.93
CA VAL A 179 -25.94 15.84 6.65
C VAL A 179 -26.88 15.01 7.52
N THR A 180 -26.49 14.72 8.76
CA THR A 180 -27.41 14.17 9.76
C THR A 180 -28.37 15.29 10.15
N GLY A 181 -29.56 15.28 9.54
CA GLY A 181 -30.66 16.15 9.92
C GLY A 181 -31.21 15.77 11.30
N LEU A 182 -31.50 16.81 12.09
CA LEU A 182 -32.23 16.84 13.35
C LEU A 182 -31.60 16.07 14.52
N THR A 183 -31.05 16.87 15.42
CA THR A 183 -30.74 16.58 16.82
C THR A 183 -31.92 15.93 17.53
N VAL A 184 -31.97 14.61 17.52
CA VAL A 184 -32.29 13.87 18.74
C VAL A 184 -30.94 13.68 19.43
N PRO A 185 -30.81 13.96 20.75
CA PRO A 185 -29.58 13.63 21.47
C PRO A 185 -29.52 12.10 21.59
N GLU A 186 -29.14 11.42 20.51
CA GLU A 186 -28.51 10.11 20.61
C GLU A 186 -27.21 10.36 21.37
N GLU A 187 -27.13 9.83 22.58
CA GLU A 187 -25.89 9.72 23.33
C GLU A 187 -24.81 9.19 22.39
N THR A 188 -23.93 10.09 21.94
CA THR A 188 -22.90 9.78 20.96
C THR A 188 -21.85 8.93 21.65
N CYS A 189 -22.08 7.62 21.68
CA CYS A 189 -21.10 6.62 22.05
C CYS A 189 -19.88 6.83 21.13
N SER A 190 -18.78 7.31 21.70
CA SER A 190 -17.56 7.55 20.92
C SER A 190 -17.11 6.24 20.25
N ASP A 191 -16.48 6.30 19.07
CA ASP A 191 -15.94 5.12 18.38
C ASP A 191 -15.06 4.26 19.32
N SER A 192 -14.42 4.88 20.34
CA SER A 192 -13.65 4.18 21.38
C SER A 192 -14.54 3.36 22.30
N THR A 193 -15.63 3.93 22.80
CA THR A 193 -16.60 3.28 23.71
C THR A 193 -17.33 2.14 23.01
N LEU A 194 -17.63 2.28 21.71
CA LEU A 194 -18.20 1.21 20.90
C LEU A 194 -17.21 0.05 20.72
N LEU A 195 -15.94 0.35 20.43
CA LEU A 195 -14.89 -0.67 20.26
C LEU A 195 -14.60 -1.41 21.57
N GLU A 196 -14.65 -0.71 22.71
CA GLU A 196 -14.50 -1.31 24.03
C GLU A 196 -15.66 -2.24 24.35
N ARG A 197 -16.91 -1.78 24.15
CA ARG A 197 -18.12 -2.62 24.30
C ARG A 197 -18.10 -3.83 23.36
N TYR A 198 -17.62 -3.66 22.13
CA TYR A 198 -17.43 -4.76 21.19
C TYR A 198 -16.41 -5.76 21.72
N PHE A 199 -15.28 -5.29 22.23
CA PHE A 199 -14.23 -6.14 22.73
C PHE A 199 -14.68 -6.94 23.95
N GLU A 200 -15.41 -6.32 24.88
CA GLU A 200 -16.02 -6.99 26.03
C GLU A 200 -16.98 -8.10 25.60
N ASN A 201 -17.87 -7.84 24.64
CA ASN A 201 -18.80 -8.84 24.13
C ASN A 201 -18.09 -9.96 23.34
N LEU A 202 -16.96 -9.67 22.69
CA LEU A 202 -16.14 -10.68 22.03
C LEU A 202 -15.49 -11.63 23.04
N MET A 203 -15.06 -11.08 24.19
CA MET A 203 -14.48 -11.83 25.32
C MET A 203 -15.54 -12.61 26.12
N ASP A 204 -16.77 -12.12 26.20
CA ASP A 204 -17.87 -12.74 26.95
C ASP A 204 -18.37 -14.02 26.26
N SER A 205 -18.17 -15.16 26.92
CA SER A 205 -18.53 -16.47 26.37
C SER A 205 -20.04 -16.68 26.21
N SER A 206 -20.85 -15.98 27.02
CA SER A 206 -22.30 -16.18 27.13
C SER A 206 -23.11 -15.45 26.05
N LYS A 207 -22.66 -14.26 25.64
CA LYS A 207 -23.36 -13.37 24.70
C LYS A 207 -23.22 -13.72 23.22
N CYS A 208 -22.38 -14.71 22.89
CA CYS A 208 -22.13 -15.14 21.52
C CYS A 208 -22.88 -16.45 21.18
N SER A 209 -24.12 -16.55 21.65
CA SER A 209 -25.00 -17.69 21.42
C SER A 209 -26.01 -17.36 20.31
N THR A 210 -26.40 -18.37 19.54
CA THR A 210 -27.42 -18.39 18.45
C THR A 210 -27.02 -17.87 17.07
N GLU A 211 -26.07 -18.55 16.42
CA GLU A 211 -26.26 -19.20 15.11
C GLU A 211 -24.93 -19.88 14.75
N ARG A 212 -24.93 -21.23 14.68
CA ARG A 212 -23.74 -22.07 14.50
C ARG A 212 -22.79 -21.54 13.40
N ARG A 213 -21.46 -21.53 13.67
CA ARG A 213 -20.45 -21.85 12.62
C ARG A 213 -18.98 -22.02 13.02
N PHE A 214 -18.52 -21.69 14.23
CA PHE A 214 -17.07 -21.68 14.51
C PHE A 214 -16.69 -22.38 15.83
N GLY A 215 -15.73 -23.32 15.77
CA GLY A 215 -15.22 -24.04 16.95
C GLY A 215 -14.36 -23.15 17.87
N ARG A 216 -14.04 -23.63 19.09
CA ARG A 216 -13.25 -22.90 20.11
C ARG A 216 -11.95 -22.28 19.56
N ALA A 217 -11.21 -23.02 18.73
CA ALA A 217 -9.96 -22.54 18.11
C ALA A 217 -10.16 -21.36 17.14
N SER A 218 -11.31 -21.28 16.47
CA SER A 218 -11.64 -20.17 15.58
C SER A 218 -11.98 -18.90 16.36
N ARG A 219 -12.62 -19.04 17.52
CA ARG A 219 -12.94 -17.91 18.41
C ARG A 219 -11.69 -17.28 18.99
N GLN A 220 -10.74 -18.09 19.46
CA GLN A 220 -9.51 -17.55 20.03
C GLN A 220 -8.67 -16.80 18.98
N LYS A 221 -8.67 -17.27 17.72
CA LYS A 221 -8.07 -16.56 16.57
C LYS A 221 -8.73 -15.21 16.31
N GLN A 222 -10.06 -15.11 16.44
CA GLN A 222 -10.80 -13.86 16.26
C GLN A 222 -10.47 -12.85 17.37
N ILE A 223 -10.48 -13.29 18.63
CA ILE A 223 -10.10 -12.46 19.79
C ILE A 223 -8.66 -11.95 19.61
N PHE A 224 -7.73 -12.86 19.32
CA PHE A 224 -6.32 -12.54 19.11
C PHE A 224 -6.12 -11.52 17.98
N LEU A 225 -6.74 -11.75 16.82
CA LEU A 225 -6.62 -10.86 15.67
C LEU A 225 -7.23 -9.48 15.94
N PHE A 226 -8.41 -9.44 16.56
CA PHE A 226 -9.05 -8.18 16.91
C PHE A 226 -8.20 -7.39 17.92
N ALA A 227 -7.73 -8.05 18.98
CA ALA A 227 -6.86 -7.47 20.00
C ALA A 227 -5.56 -6.94 19.39
N THR A 228 -4.97 -7.65 18.43
CA THR A 228 -3.75 -7.22 17.71
C THR A 228 -3.97 -5.90 17.01
N CYS A 229 -5.09 -5.74 16.30
CA CYS A 229 -5.38 -4.49 15.62
C CYS A 229 -5.78 -3.37 16.60
N TYR A 230 -6.64 -3.69 17.58
CA TYR A 230 -7.22 -2.70 18.49
C TYR A 230 -6.23 -2.21 19.55
N LEU A 231 -5.66 -3.12 20.35
CA LEU A 231 -4.78 -2.75 21.47
C LEU A 231 -3.40 -2.27 21.01
N LEU A 232 -2.90 -2.77 19.87
CA LEU A 232 -1.59 -2.37 19.34
C LEU A 232 -1.69 -1.26 18.28
N ASN A 233 -2.90 -0.79 17.96
CA ASN A 233 -3.16 0.25 16.96
C ASN A 233 -2.57 -0.07 15.56
N ILE A 234 -2.65 -1.33 15.15
CA ILE A 234 -2.14 -1.79 13.85
C ILE A 234 -3.32 -1.94 12.89
N LYS A 235 -3.28 -1.19 11.78
CA LYS A 235 -4.30 -1.32 10.73
C LYS A 235 -4.26 -2.73 10.16
N PHE A 236 -5.43 -3.36 10.02
CA PHE A 236 -5.55 -4.69 9.43
C PHE A 236 -4.88 -4.80 8.05
N ALA A 237 -4.99 -3.78 7.20
CA ALA A 237 -4.35 -3.76 5.89
C ALA A 237 -2.82 -3.90 5.99
N THR A 238 -2.20 -3.23 6.96
CA THR A 238 -0.76 -3.30 7.20
C THR A 238 -0.36 -4.64 7.84
N LEU A 239 -1.16 -5.13 8.79
CA LEU A 239 -0.95 -6.47 9.36
C LEU A 239 -0.97 -7.56 8.27
N ASN A 240 -1.90 -7.44 7.31
CA ASN A 240 -2.03 -8.37 6.19
C ASN A 240 -0.87 -8.31 5.19
N THR A 241 -0.20 -7.16 5.02
CA THR A 241 1.02 -7.07 4.19
C THR A 241 2.23 -7.65 4.92
N CYS A 242 2.28 -7.57 6.24
CA CYS A 242 3.32 -8.15 7.09
C CYS A 242 3.10 -9.65 7.43
N ILE A 243 2.18 -10.35 6.77
CA ILE A 243 1.78 -11.72 7.17
C ILE A 243 2.96 -12.70 7.25
N LYS A 244 3.97 -12.54 6.38
CA LYS A 244 5.16 -13.40 6.34
C LYS A 244 6.05 -13.25 7.58
N SER A 245 6.06 -12.07 8.20
CA SER A 245 6.81 -11.81 9.43
C SER A 245 5.93 -11.92 10.68
N PHE A 246 4.62 -12.13 10.53
CA PHE A 246 3.70 -12.25 11.65
C PHE A 246 3.66 -13.69 12.19
N SER A 247 4.74 -14.06 12.89
CA SER A 247 4.96 -15.34 13.58
C SER A 247 5.02 -15.15 15.09
N MET A 248 5.16 -16.22 15.88
CA MET A 248 5.40 -16.08 17.32
C MET A 248 6.77 -15.46 17.62
N SER A 249 7.78 -15.70 16.78
CA SER A 249 9.10 -15.04 16.85
C SER A 249 9.05 -13.53 16.58
N SER A 250 7.91 -12.97 16.18
CA SER A 250 7.71 -11.52 16.04
C SER A 250 7.51 -10.83 17.39
N PHE A 251 7.25 -11.59 18.45
CA PHE A 251 7.17 -11.08 19.81
C PHE A 251 8.50 -11.29 20.53
N SER A 252 9.03 -10.24 21.14
CA SER A 252 10.29 -10.33 21.88
C SER A 252 10.27 -9.48 23.14
N GLU A 253 11.05 -9.91 24.13
CA GLU A 253 11.28 -9.16 25.36
C GLU A 253 12.33 -8.06 25.12
N GLY A 254 11.97 -6.83 25.44
CA GLY A 254 12.88 -5.69 25.47
C GLY A 254 13.07 -5.15 26.89
N PHE A 255 13.93 -4.15 27.03
CA PHE A 255 14.24 -3.52 28.32
C PHE A 255 13.03 -2.90 29.06
N GLN A 256 11.95 -2.58 28.34
CA GLN A 256 10.73 -1.98 28.89
C GLN A 256 9.53 -2.95 28.84
N GLY A 257 9.79 -4.24 28.63
CA GLY A 257 8.77 -5.28 28.48
C GLY A 257 8.64 -5.79 27.05
N TRP A 258 7.56 -6.53 26.80
CA TRP A 258 7.36 -7.26 25.55
C TRP A 258 6.90 -6.37 24.40
N ARG A 259 7.39 -6.65 23.19
CA ARG A 259 7.07 -5.90 21.97
C ARG A 259 6.72 -6.83 20.80
N LEU A 260 5.90 -6.34 19.88
CA LEU A 260 5.58 -6.94 18.58
C LEU A 260 6.34 -6.20 17.48
N HIS A 261 7.11 -6.96 16.70
CA HIS A 261 7.92 -6.48 15.59
C HIS A 261 7.47 -7.11 14.28
N LEU A 262 6.84 -6.31 13.43
CA LEU A 262 6.40 -6.73 12.09
C LEU A 262 7.24 -6.03 11.03
N CYS A 263 7.56 -6.74 9.94
CA CYS A 263 8.20 -6.13 8.79
C CYS A 263 7.66 -6.68 7.46
N ASN A 264 7.64 -5.83 6.46
CA ASN A 264 7.55 -6.23 5.07
C ASN A 264 8.73 -5.58 4.30
N ASP A 265 8.78 -5.73 2.98
CA ASP A 265 9.88 -5.21 2.15
C ASP A 265 10.02 -3.67 2.17
N GLU A 266 9.05 -2.95 2.76
CA GLU A 266 8.85 -1.50 2.69
C GLU A 266 8.62 -0.83 4.07
N GLU A 267 7.99 -1.51 5.03
CA GLU A 267 7.60 -0.99 6.35
C GLU A 267 8.04 -1.92 7.49
N ALA A 268 8.48 -1.33 8.60
CA ALA A 268 8.71 -2.00 9.87
C ALA A 268 7.84 -1.35 10.96
N ILE A 269 7.10 -2.17 11.70
CA ILE A 269 6.20 -1.77 12.79
C ILE A 269 6.75 -2.36 14.09
N SER A 270 6.85 -1.53 15.11
CA SER A 270 7.16 -1.95 16.47
C SER A 270 6.07 -1.42 17.41
N ARG A 271 5.51 -2.28 18.27
CA ARG A 271 4.49 -1.92 19.25
C ARG A 271 4.76 -2.60 20.58
N GLU A 272 4.67 -1.86 21.67
CA GLU A 272 4.70 -2.42 23.02
C GLU A 272 3.42 -3.20 23.30
N LEU A 273 3.53 -4.28 24.06
CA LEU A 273 2.39 -5.12 24.44
C LEU A 273 1.83 -4.61 25.78
N PRO A 274 0.60 -4.08 25.80
CA PRO A 274 -0.09 -3.83 27.06
C PRO A 274 -0.35 -5.14 27.82
N GLU A 275 -0.43 -5.10 29.14
CA GLU A 275 -0.71 -6.28 29.99
C GLU A 275 -1.96 -7.04 29.53
N LYS A 276 -3.03 -6.30 29.18
CA LYS A 276 -4.29 -6.86 28.65
C LYS A 276 -4.05 -7.68 27.36
N TYR A 277 -3.11 -7.24 26.53
CA TYR A 277 -2.74 -7.98 25.31
C TYR A 277 -1.88 -9.21 25.63
N ILE A 278 -0.94 -9.13 26.58
CA ILE A 278 -0.11 -10.26 26.99
C ILE A 278 -0.99 -11.43 27.45
N LYS A 279 -2.02 -11.16 28.26
CA LYS A 279 -2.99 -12.19 28.68
C LYS A 279 -3.66 -12.88 27.49
N ILE A 280 -4.13 -12.11 26.51
CA ILE A 280 -4.79 -12.63 25.30
C ILE A 280 -3.83 -13.44 24.43
N LEU A 281 -2.56 -13.02 24.34
CA LEU A 281 -1.52 -13.75 23.63
C LEU A 281 -1.28 -15.12 24.29
N LEU A 282 -1.18 -15.17 25.61
CA LEU A 282 -1.02 -16.42 26.36
C LEU A 282 -2.25 -17.34 26.20
N ASP A 283 -3.47 -16.79 26.31
CA ASP A 283 -4.70 -17.55 26.09
C ASP A 283 -4.79 -18.10 24.66
N PHE A 284 -4.33 -17.32 23.67
CA PHE A 284 -4.25 -17.77 22.29
C PHE A 284 -3.26 -18.91 22.11
N ARG A 285 -2.07 -18.80 22.69
CA ARG A 285 -1.06 -19.87 22.65
C ARG A 285 -1.57 -21.14 23.32
N ALA A 286 -2.17 -21.03 24.51
CA ALA A 286 -2.74 -22.17 25.22
C ALA A 286 -3.80 -22.88 24.38
N SER A 287 -4.63 -22.14 23.62
CA SER A 287 -5.61 -22.72 22.69
C SER A 287 -4.99 -23.47 21.50
N CYS A 288 -3.74 -23.16 21.16
CA CYS A 288 -2.94 -23.84 20.14
C CYS A 288 -2.09 -24.98 20.74
N GLY A 289 -2.22 -25.27 22.04
CA GLY A 289 -1.45 -26.30 22.74
C GLY A 289 -0.04 -25.89 23.14
N VAL A 290 0.29 -24.58 23.06
CA VAL A 290 1.61 -24.05 23.39
C VAL A 290 1.48 -23.15 24.63
N ASN A 291 2.34 -23.33 25.63
CA ASN A 291 2.28 -22.55 26.87
C ASN A 291 3.48 -21.60 27.00
N GLY A 292 3.33 -20.58 27.84
CA GLY A 292 4.39 -19.60 28.11
C GLY A 292 4.53 -18.53 27.02
N MET A 293 5.50 -17.63 27.20
CA MET A 293 5.74 -16.54 26.24
C MET A 293 6.33 -17.04 24.92
N PRO A 294 6.17 -16.29 23.81
CA PRO A 294 6.74 -16.65 22.53
C PRO A 294 8.27 -16.77 22.54
N SER A 295 8.79 -17.78 21.84
CA SER A 295 10.22 -17.96 21.60
C SER A 295 10.64 -17.41 20.24
N SER A 296 11.89 -16.96 20.14
CA SER A 296 12.53 -16.51 18.88
C SER A 296 12.67 -17.61 17.83
N THR A 297 12.56 -18.88 18.24
CA THR A 297 12.62 -20.05 17.35
C THR A 297 11.29 -20.37 16.66
N GLU A 298 10.18 -19.79 17.12
CA GLU A 298 8.83 -20.03 16.57
C GLU A 298 8.56 -19.15 15.33
N ILE A 299 9.27 -19.44 14.24
CA ILE A 299 9.28 -18.63 13.00
C ILE A 299 8.08 -18.87 12.07
N GLU A 300 7.28 -19.89 12.33
CA GLU A 300 6.11 -20.24 11.54
C GLU A 300 5.05 -19.10 11.59
N PRO A 301 4.51 -18.66 10.43
CA PRO A 301 3.47 -17.63 10.40
C PRO A 301 2.22 -18.08 11.18
N ILE A 302 1.67 -17.18 12.01
CA ILE A 302 0.47 -17.46 12.81
C ILE A 302 -0.74 -17.80 11.92
N PHE A 303 -0.77 -17.19 10.73
CA PHE A 303 -1.75 -17.50 9.68
C PHE A 303 -1.02 -17.91 8.40
N GLY A 304 -1.38 -19.07 7.83
CA GLY A 304 -0.66 -19.63 6.67
C GLY A 304 -0.78 -18.82 5.36
N SER A 305 -1.68 -17.83 5.29
CA SER A 305 -1.79 -16.95 4.11
C SER A 305 -2.56 -15.66 4.39
N GLN A 306 -2.45 -14.69 3.47
CA GLN A 306 -3.28 -13.49 3.47
C GLN A 306 -4.79 -13.81 3.37
N ALA A 307 -5.16 -14.87 2.65
CA ALA A 307 -6.55 -15.30 2.59
C ALA A 307 -7.02 -15.86 3.94
N ALA A 308 -6.18 -16.61 4.64
CA ALA A 308 -6.51 -17.19 5.94
C ALA A 308 -6.78 -16.10 7.00
N ILE A 309 -5.89 -15.12 7.14
CA ILE A 309 -6.09 -14.02 8.11
C ILE A 309 -7.30 -13.16 7.73
N LYS A 310 -7.54 -12.93 6.44
CA LYS A 310 -8.71 -12.21 5.94
C LYS A 310 -10.01 -12.94 6.26
N ASN A 311 -10.06 -14.26 6.07
CA ASN A 311 -11.22 -15.06 6.43
C ASN A 311 -11.53 -14.97 7.93
N VAL A 312 -10.51 -14.98 8.79
CA VAL A 312 -10.69 -14.79 10.24
C VAL A 312 -11.25 -13.39 10.53
N PHE A 313 -10.70 -12.35 9.92
CA PHE A 313 -11.17 -10.98 10.11
C PHE A 313 -12.61 -10.77 9.62
N GLU A 314 -12.97 -11.33 8.46
CA GLU A 314 -14.33 -11.26 7.91
C GLU A 314 -15.34 -12.09 8.71
N SER A 315 -14.87 -13.10 9.45
CA SER A 315 -15.70 -13.93 10.34
C SER A 315 -15.98 -13.30 11.72
N LEU A 316 -15.43 -12.11 12.01
CA LEU A 316 -15.69 -11.41 13.27
C LEU A 316 -17.21 -11.16 13.45
N PRO A 317 -17.76 -11.37 14.65
CA PRO A 317 -19.19 -11.24 14.88
C PRO A 317 -19.70 -9.82 14.64
N ILE A 318 -20.96 -9.71 14.24
CA ILE A 318 -21.67 -8.43 14.15
C ILE A 318 -22.70 -8.45 15.26
N PHE A 319 -22.56 -7.56 16.24
CA PHE A 319 -23.52 -7.42 17.33
C PHE A 319 -24.63 -6.43 16.96
N GLU A 320 -25.80 -6.57 17.58
CA GLU A 320 -27.00 -5.76 17.26
C GLU A 320 -26.79 -4.26 17.44
N PHE A 321 -25.98 -3.85 18.43
CA PHE A 321 -25.66 -2.44 18.66
C PHE A 321 -24.75 -1.82 17.58
N MET A 322 -24.35 -2.59 16.57
CA MET A 322 -23.47 -2.13 15.50
C MET A 322 -24.25 -1.75 14.24
N GLY A 323 -24.09 -0.50 13.79
CA GLY A 323 -24.65 -0.05 12.50
C GLY A 323 -23.81 -0.41 11.27
N LYS A 324 -22.56 -0.87 11.46
CA LYS A 324 -21.59 -1.19 10.39
C LYS A 324 -20.67 -2.36 10.80
N PRO A 325 -19.96 -3.02 9.86
CA PRO A 325 -18.97 -4.04 10.22
C PRO A 325 -17.82 -3.47 11.07
N ILE A 326 -17.33 -4.24 12.05
CA ILE A 326 -16.30 -3.83 13.03
C ILE A 326 -15.05 -3.22 12.38
N GLY A 327 -14.63 -3.77 11.24
CA GLY A 327 -13.45 -3.31 10.53
C GLY A 327 -13.51 -1.84 10.08
N GLN A 328 -14.71 -1.26 9.91
CA GLN A 328 -14.85 0.16 9.59
C GLN A 328 -14.58 1.04 10.82
N TYR A 329 -15.14 0.69 11.97
CA TYR A 329 -14.89 1.40 13.25
C TYR A 329 -13.42 1.30 13.63
N LEU A 330 -12.85 0.10 13.56
CA LEU A 330 -11.44 -0.16 13.85
C LEU A 330 -10.50 0.66 12.96
N ARG A 331 -10.78 0.74 11.66
CA ARG A 331 -9.97 1.54 10.72
C ARG A 331 -10.03 3.03 11.05
N LYS A 332 -11.21 3.55 11.38
CA LYS A 332 -11.41 4.97 11.73
C LYS A 332 -10.68 5.32 13.02
N PHE A 333 -10.89 4.53 14.07
CA PHE A 333 -10.25 4.69 15.37
C PHE A 333 -8.72 4.66 15.27
N ILE A 334 -8.14 3.63 14.63
CA ILE A 334 -6.68 3.55 14.48
C ILE A 334 -6.15 4.73 13.64
N SER A 335 -6.93 5.22 12.68
CA SER A 335 -6.52 6.38 11.88
C SER A 335 -6.62 7.71 12.63
N SER A 336 -7.50 7.85 13.63
CA SER A 336 -7.56 9.03 14.50
C SER A 336 -6.47 9.01 15.57
N VAL A 337 -6.23 7.85 16.20
CA VAL A 337 -5.15 7.65 17.17
C VAL A 337 -3.78 7.91 16.53
N ASN A 338 -3.52 7.37 15.33
CA ASN A 338 -2.26 7.63 14.63
C ASN A 338 -2.10 9.07 14.12
N ARG A 339 -3.19 9.86 14.00
CA ARG A 339 -3.12 11.29 13.62
C ARG A 339 -2.84 12.21 14.81
N SER A 340 -3.16 11.76 16.02
CA SER A 340 -2.96 12.51 17.27
C SER A 340 -1.60 12.25 17.91
N ALA A 341 -0.88 11.21 17.47
CA ALA A 341 0.53 11.02 17.77
C ALA A 341 1.40 12.08 17.06
N PRO A 342 2.43 12.66 17.72
CA PRO A 342 3.31 13.64 17.10
C PRO A 342 3.91 13.09 15.80
N ALA A 343 3.78 13.88 14.73
CA ALA A 343 4.05 13.45 13.38
C ALA A 343 5.54 13.08 13.17
N ILE A 344 5.87 11.80 13.31
CA ILE A 344 7.01 11.22 12.61
C ILE A 344 6.54 10.99 11.18
N LYS A 345 6.99 11.86 10.29
CA LYS A 345 6.72 11.84 8.85
C LYS A 345 7.33 10.56 8.26
N LEU A 346 6.58 9.46 8.27
CA LEU A 346 6.93 8.25 7.51
C LEU A 346 6.75 8.58 6.03
N LEU A 347 7.84 8.46 5.27
CA LEU A 347 7.87 8.70 3.84
C LEU A 347 6.93 7.73 3.09
N SER A 348 6.26 8.29 2.08
CA SER A 348 5.70 7.66 0.90
C SER A 348 4.29 7.02 0.97
N GLU A 349 3.29 7.79 0.52
CA GLU A 349 2.20 7.22 -0.27
C GLU A 349 2.78 6.82 -1.64
N LEU A 350 3.04 5.53 -1.84
CA LEU A 350 3.48 4.98 -3.13
C LEU A 350 2.33 4.92 -4.16
N PRO A 351 2.60 5.05 -5.48
CA PRO A 351 1.59 4.91 -6.52
C PRO A 351 1.17 3.44 -6.72
N LYS A 352 -0.14 3.26 -7.01
CA LYS A 352 -0.84 2.00 -7.33
C LYS A 352 0.05 0.87 -7.92
N ASN A 353 0.07 -0.27 -7.23
CA ASN A 353 0.98 -1.44 -7.33
C ASN A 353 1.29 -2.03 -8.74
N SER A 354 0.46 -1.87 -9.78
CA SER A 354 0.65 -2.63 -11.03
C SER A 354 1.82 -2.18 -11.92
N ALA A 355 2.14 -0.89 -11.93
CA ALA A 355 3.26 -0.35 -12.71
C ALA A 355 4.60 -0.57 -11.99
N TYR A 356 4.58 -0.48 -10.65
CA TYR A 356 5.72 -0.79 -9.80
C TYR A 356 6.12 -2.26 -9.94
N ASP A 357 5.15 -3.19 -9.87
CA ASP A 357 5.41 -4.62 -10.00
C ASP A 357 5.98 -4.99 -11.38
N ARG A 358 5.49 -4.37 -12.47
CA ARG A 358 6.05 -4.58 -13.81
C ARG A 358 7.48 -4.07 -13.94
N ARG A 359 7.78 -2.89 -13.37
CA ARG A 359 9.13 -2.33 -13.36
C ARG A 359 10.08 -3.17 -12.51
N LYS A 360 9.63 -3.58 -11.31
CA LYS A 360 10.35 -4.51 -10.42
C LYS A 360 10.70 -5.81 -11.16
N LYS A 361 9.73 -6.45 -11.82
CA LYS A 361 9.98 -7.68 -12.62
C LYS A 361 10.96 -7.45 -13.77
N LYS A 362 10.89 -6.32 -14.46
CA LYS A 362 11.85 -5.97 -15.53
C LYS A 362 13.26 -5.80 -14.98
N SER A 363 13.43 -5.02 -13.92
CA SER A 363 14.74 -4.79 -13.30
C SER A 363 15.34 -6.08 -12.74
N LEU A 364 14.53 -7.00 -12.20
CA LEU A 364 15.01 -8.31 -11.76
C LEU A 364 15.52 -9.18 -12.89
N ARG A 365 14.84 -9.21 -14.05
CA ARG A 365 15.32 -9.97 -15.22
C ARG A 365 16.68 -9.47 -15.70
N VAL A 366 16.81 -8.16 -15.88
CA VAL A 366 18.08 -7.55 -16.32
C VAL A 366 19.18 -7.76 -15.27
N ALA A 367 18.85 -7.67 -13.99
CA ALA A 367 19.78 -7.95 -12.90
C ALA A 367 20.28 -9.40 -12.92
N ALA A 368 19.40 -10.37 -13.19
CA ALA A 368 19.75 -11.78 -13.28
C ALA A 368 20.64 -12.04 -14.51
N GLU A 369 20.37 -11.39 -15.64
CA GLU A 369 21.22 -11.44 -16.84
C GLU A 369 22.63 -10.89 -16.57
N ILE A 370 22.71 -9.72 -15.90
CA ILE A 370 24.00 -9.12 -15.51
C ILE A 370 24.78 -10.04 -14.57
N PHE A 371 24.10 -10.68 -13.62
CA PHE A 371 24.71 -11.63 -12.70
C PHE A 371 25.22 -12.88 -13.42
N ALA A 372 24.40 -13.49 -14.28
CA ALA A 372 24.74 -14.72 -15.01
C ALA A 372 25.89 -14.54 -16.02
N ALA A 373 26.11 -13.32 -16.51
CA ALA A 373 27.13 -13.02 -17.51
C ALA A 373 28.56 -12.89 -16.94
N ARG A 374 28.76 -13.09 -15.63
CA ARG A 374 30.07 -12.87 -14.98
C ARG A 374 30.45 -14.02 -14.06
N GLU A 375 31.73 -14.42 -14.12
CA GLU A 375 32.29 -15.42 -13.22
C GLU A 375 32.31 -14.92 -11.76
N PRO A 376 32.01 -15.78 -10.76
CA PRO A 376 32.10 -15.42 -9.35
C PRO A 376 33.50 -14.92 -8.99
N LEU A 377 33.58 -13.82 -8.26
CA LEU A 377 34.84 -13.25 -7.76
C LEU A 377 35.49 -14.19 -6.72
N SER A 378 36.21 -15.20 -7.21
CA SER A 378 36.93 -16.21 -6.44
C SER A 378 38.34 -15.74 -6.00
N THR A 379 38.80 -14.56 -6.44
CA THR A 379 40.21 -14.16 -6.36
C THR A 379 40.53 -12.88 -5.57
N LEU A 380 39.53 -12.16 -5.05
CA LEU A 380 39.82 -10.98 -4.20
C LEU A 380 40.38 -11.45 -2.85
N ARG A 381 41.63 -11.08 -2.52
CA ARG A 381 42.27 -11.32 -1.21
C ARG A 381 41.31 -10.86 -0.11
N ARG A 382 40.66 -11.81 0.55
CA ARG A 382 39.62 -11.52 1.55
C ARG A 382 40.32 -11.25 2.87
N SER A 383 40.24 -10.02 3.37
CA SER A 383 40.44 -9.81 4.81
C SER A 383 39.45 -10.70 5.55
N SER A 384 39.94 -11.54 6.46
CA SER A 384 39.10 -12.44 7.26
C SER A 384 38.26 -11.70 8.30
N ASN A 385 38.62 -10.45 8.60
CA ASN A 385 37.97 -9.65 9.61
C ASN A 385 36.81 -8.84 9.02
N PRO A 386 35.66 -8.81 9.70
CA PRO A 386 34.51 -8.01 9.27
C PRO A 386 34.84 -6.51 9.34
N PRO A 387 34.35 -5.69 8.41
CA PRO A 387 34.58 -4.26 8.45
C PRO A 387 33.83 -3.59 9.62
N PRO A 388 34.37 -2.51 10.20
CA PRO A 388 33.65 -1.71 11.17
C PRO A 388 32.56 -0.86 10.50
N PRO A 389 31.48 -0.48 11.21
CA PRO A 389 30.52 0.48 10.70
C PRO A 389 31.10 1.89 10.63
N LEU A 390 30.70 2.65 9.63
CA LEU A 390 31.16 4.01 9.35
C LEU A 390 30.24 5.11 9.93
N PHE A 391 29.10 4.75 10.51
CA PHE A 391 28.20 5.71 11.16
C PHE A 391 27.25 5.00 12.15
N THR A 392 26.51 5.77 12.95
CA THR A 392 25.48 5.27 13.89
C THR A 392 24.16 6.05 13.76
N TYR A 393 23.03 5.42 14.11
CA TYR A 393 21.68 6.03 14.13
C TYR A 393 21.06 5.87 15.50
N ASP A 394 20.14 6.78 15.85
CA ASP A 394 19.36 6.68 17.07
C ASP A 394 18.44 5.46 16.89
N ARG A 395 18.46 4.56 17.86
CA ARG A 395 17.67 3.32 17.84
C ARG A 395 16.17 3.62 17.67
N ASN A 396 15.74 4.84 18.00
CA ASN A 396 14.36 5.34 17.89
C ASN A 396 14.15 6.45 16.84
N GLY A 397 15.18 6.81 16.06
CA GLY A 397 15.17 8.00 15.18
C GLY A 397 15.65 7.77 13.74
N SER A 398 15.17 8.61 12.82
CA SER A 398 15.63 8.64 11.42
C SER A 398 16.87 9.52 11.20
N ARG A 399 17.35 10.20 12.26
CA ARG A 399 18.45 11.17 12.21
C ARG A 399 19.74 10.48 12.63
N LEU A 400 20.83 10.77 11.90
CA LEU A 400 22.18 10.41 12.34
C LEU A 400 22.36 10.94 13.77
N LEU A 401 22.85 10.09 14.68
CA LEU A 401 23.01 10.45 16.10
C LEU A 401 23.99 11.60 16.28
N GLU A 402 25.07 11.57 15.51
CA GLU A 402 26.25 12.40 15.74
C GLU A 402 26.89 12.77 14.40
N PHE A 403 27.63 13.87 14.41
CA PHE A 403 28.54 14.24 13.34
C PHE A 403 29.49 13.08 13.04
N VAL A 404 29.57 12.67 11.78
CA VAL A 404 30.51 11.63 11.35
C VAL A 404 31.92 12.21 11.35
N ASP A 405 32.70 11.89 12.38
CA ASP A 405 34.08 12.34 12.52
C ASP A 405 35.01 11.52 11.62
N THR A 406 35.54 12.15 10.57
CA THR A 406 36.48 11.54 9.62
C THR A 406 37.73 10.97 10.29
N ASN A 407 38.28 11.65 11.31
CA ASN A 407 39.49 11.21 12.00
C ASN A 407 39.20 9.94 12.80
N LEU A 408 38.06 9.89 13.49
CA LEU A 408 37.63 8.69 14.21
C LEU A 408 37.40 7.51 13.27
N LEU A 409 36.82 7.75 12.09
CA LEU A 409 36.63 6.70 11.09
C LEU A 409 37.94 6.18 10.51
N GLN A 410 38.89 7.06 10.22
CA GLN A 410 40.21 6.66 9.75
C GLN A 410 40.95 5.85 10.82
N VAL A 411 40.93 6.27 12.08
CA VAL A 411 41.51 5.49 13.21
C VAL A 411 40.83 4.13 13.32
N LYS A 412 39.50 4.07 13.26
CA LYS A 412 38.75 2.80 13.29
C LYS A 412 39.10 1.92 12.10
N ALA A 413 39.25 2.45 10.89
CA ALA A 413 39.61 1.67 9.72
C ALA A 413 41.05 1.15 9.82
N SER A 414 42.00 1.96 10.32
CA SER A 414 43.39 1.56 10.54
C SER A 414 43.55 0.45 11.58
N GLN A 415 42.60 0.28 12.51
CA GLN A 415 42.62 -0.87 13.43
C GLN A 415 42.38 -2.22 12.73
N TYR A 416 41.81 -2.20 11.52
CA TYR A 416 41.46 -3.39 10.74
C TYR A 416 42.33 -3.56 9.48
N LEU A 417 43.24 -2.61 9.23
CA LEU A 417 44.12 -2.58 8.07
C LEU A 417 45.58 -2.42 8.52
N GLU A 418 46.48 -3.29 8.05
CA GLU A 418 47.91 -3.20 8.39
C GLU A 418 48.56 -1.89 7.92
N LEU A 419 48.07 -1.31 6.81
CA LEU A 419 48.40 0.01 6.28
C LEU A 419 47.14 0.61 5.62
N LEU A 420 46.90 1.92 5.79
CA LEU A 420 45.78 2.65 5.20
C LEU A 420 46.33 3.66 4.16
N PRO A 421 46.42 3.28 2.87
CA PRO A 421 46.92 4.17 1.82
C PRO A 421 46.04 5.43 1.65
N ASP A 422 46.61 6.51 1.13
CA ASP A 422 45.91 7.79 0.91
C ASP A 422 44.60 7.67 0.11
N SER A 423 44.51 6.68 -0.78
CA SER A 423 43.30 6.35 -1.54
C SER A 423 42.13 5.93 -0.65
N ASP A 424 42.41 5.17 0.41
CA ASP A 424 41.42 4.63 1.33
C ASP A 424 40.92 5.75 2.28
N ALA A 425 41.83 6.64 2.70
CA ALA A 425 41.51 7.85 3.46
C ALA A 425 40.58 8.79 2.68
N THR A 426 40.75 8.89 1.35
CA THR A 426 39.91 9.71 0.48
C THR A 426 38.48 9.16 0.37
N ALA A 427 38.32 7.83 0.30
CA ALA A 427 37.00 7.20 0.28
C ALA A 427 36.22 7.43 1.59
N ILE A 428 36.89 7.31 2.74
CA ILE A 428 36.32 7.58 4.06
C ILE A 428 35.94 9.06 4.21
N ASN A 429 36.79 9.98 3.73
CA ASN A 429 36.49 11.41 3.75
C ASN A 429 35.26 11.75 2.90
N MET A 430 35.15 11.16 1.70
CA MET A 430 33.97 11.35 0.84
C MET A 430 32.69 10.84 1.52
N PHE A 431 32.77 9.71 2.23
CA PHE A 431 31.66 9.21 3.05
C PHE A 431 31.24 10.22 4.12
N ALA A 432 32.18 10.72 4.93
CA ALA A 432 31.91 11.67 6.00
C ALA A 432 31.30 12.96 5.46
N ARG A 433 31.82 13.50 4.35
CA ARG A 433 31.26 14.69 3.69
C ARG A 433 29.82 14.47 3.24
N TYR A 434 29.50 13.32 2.64
CA TYR A 434 28.13 13.00 2.24
C TYR A 434 27.20 12.84 3.45
N ALA A 435 27.63 12.06 4.46
CA ALA A 435 26.84 11.75 5.64
C ALA A 435 26.51 13.02 6.46
N ASN A 436 27.48 13.92 6.60
CA ASN A 436 27.31 15.20 7.31
C ASN A 436 26.58 16.28 6.48
N GLY A 437 26.48 16.10 5.16
CA GLY A 437 25.77 17.00 4.25
C GLY A 437 24.24 16.88 4.33
N ASP A 438 23.54 17.87 3.78
CA ASP A 438 22.08 17.95 3.84
C ASP A 438 21.37 16.74 3.22
N TYR A 439 21.95 16.19 2.15
CA TYR A 439 21.43 15.00 1.50
C TYR A 439 21.57 13.73 2.34
N GLY A 440 22.69 13.57 3.05
CA GLY A 440 22.95 12.41 3.89
C GLY A 440 22.05 12.39 5.11
N LYS A 441 21.99 13.50 5.85
CA LYS A 441 21.25 13.63 7.13
C LYS A 441 19.79 13.18 7.08
N ILE A 442 19.15 13.25 5.91
CA ILE A 442 17.74 12.93 5.73
C ILE A 442 17.48 11.55 5.09
N ASN A 443 18.52 10.83 4.62
CA ASN A 443 18.34 9.59 3.87
C ASN A 443 19.23 8.43 4.34
N ARG A 444 18.73 7.70 5.33
CA ARG A 444 19.43 6.55 5.92
C ARG A 444 19.73 5.39 4.97
N TYR A 445 18.88 5.19 3.95
CA TYR A 445 19.06 4.10 3.00
C TYR A 445 20.22 4.39 2.05
N LYS A 446 20.33 5.63 1.58
CA LYS A 446 21.45 6.09 0.75
C LYS A 446 22.78 6.07 1.50
N ILE A 447 22.80 6.51 2.76
CA ILE A 447 24.01 6.41 3.60
C ILE A 447 24.41 4.93 3.78
N SER A 448 23.45 4.06 4.12
CA SER A 448 23.73 2.62 4.30
C SER A 448 24.23 1.93 3.02
N ALA A 449 23.77 2.38 1.85
CA ALA A 449 24.27 1.91 0.56
C ALA A 449 25.69 2.42 0.29
N PHE A 450 25.93 3.71 0.54
CA PHE A 450 27.23 4.32 0.33
C PHE A 450 28.30 3.76 1.28
N GLU A 451 27.94 3.48 2.53
CA GLU A 451 28.79 2.77 3.48
C GLU A 451 29.24 1.42 2.93
N LYS A 452 28.33 0.62 2.35
CA LYS A 452 28.71 -0.68 1.75
C LYS A 452 29.71 -0.52 0.61
N LEU A 453 29.52 0.51 -0.23
CA LEU A 453 30.44 0.81 -1.32
C LEU A 453 31.82 1.21 -0.78
N VAL A 454 31.86 2.14 0.17
CA VAL A 454 33.12 2.61 0.77
C VAL A 454 33.84 1.48 1.47
N LEU A 455 33.12 0.66 2.24
CA LEU A 455 33.69 -0.53 2.89
C LEU A 455 34.23 -1.52 1.85
N TRP A 456 33.50 -1.80 0.78
CA TRP A 456 33.99 -2.69 -0.28
C TRP A 456 35.24 -2.10 -0.97
N CYS A 457 35.25 -0.80 -1.27
CA CYS A 457 36.38 -0.10 -1.83
C CYS A 457 37.62 -0.17 -0.93
N VAL A 458 37.46 0.03 0.39
CA VAL A 458 38.56 0.08 1.36
C VAL A 458 39.05 -1.32 1.74
N PHE A 459 38.16 -2.28 2.00
CA PHE A 459 38.53 -3.58 2.55
C PHE A 459 38.74 -4.67 1.49
N ILE A 460 38.16 -4.52 0.31
CA ILE A 460 38.19 -5.55 -0.74
C ILE A 460 38.95 -5.06 -1.97
N LYS A 461 38.56 -3.92 -2.54
CA LYS A 461 39.06 -3.46 -3.84
C LYS A 461 40.34 -2.62 -3.77
N ARG A 462 40.62 -1.98 -2.62
CA ARG A 462 41.74 -1.04 -2.40
C ARG A 462 41.77 0.09 -3.42
N THR A 463 40.65 0.80 -3.56
CA THR A 463 40.50 1.90 -4.52
C THR A 463 39.63 3.02 -3.97
N ASN A 464 39.73 4.20 -4.57
CA ASN A 464 38.84 5.31 -4.26
C ASN A 464 37.47 5.11 -4.92
N VAL A 465 36.40 5.38 -4.17
CA VAL A 465 35.02 5.35 -4.68
C VAL A 465 34.83 6.25 -5.92
N GLY A 466 35.56 7.36 -6.02
CA GLY A 466 35.50 8.30 -7.14
C GLY A 466 36.19 7.86 -8.43
N SER A 467 37.01 6.80 -8.39
CA SER A 467 37.78 6.30 -9.55
C SER A 467 37.29 4.95 -10.08
N LEU A 468 36.11 4.49 -9.65
CA LEU A 468 35.55 3.20 -10.06
C LEU A 468 35.18 3.19 -11.54
N THR A 469 35.64 2.16 -12.25
CA THR A 469 35.26 1.86 -13.63
C THR A 469 33.94 1.10 -13.70
N GLU A 470 33.31 1.07 -14.88
CA GLU A 470 32.06 0.31 -15.09
C GLU A 470 32.20 -1.17 -14.72
N ASN A 471 33.33 -1.80 -15.08
CA ASN A 471 33.61 -3.18 -14.73
C ASN A 471 33.71 -3.40 -13.22
N GLU A 472 34.23 -2.43 -12.47
CA GLU A 472 34.34 -2.51 -11.01
C GLU A 472 33.00 -2.23 -10.32
N ILE A 473 32.13 -1.43 -10.92
CA ILE A 473 30.74 -1.29 -10.46
C ILE A 473 29.97 -2.59 -10.61
N LEU A 474 30.20 -3.31 -11.70
CA LEU A 474 29.62 -4.64 -11.90
C LEU A 474 30.22 -5.68 -10.90
N ASP A 475 31.49 -5.56 -10.52
CA ASP A 475 32.08 -6.37 -9.44
C ASP A 475 31.39 -6.09 -8.09
N PHE A 476 31.18 -4.80 -7.80
CA PHE A 476 30.46 -4.38 -6.59
C PHE A 476 29.00 -4.83 -6.59
N PHE A 477 28.32 -4.81 -7.75
CA PHE A 477 26.98 -5.35 -7.89
C PHE A 477 26.93 -6.86 -7.56
N HIS A 478 27.88 -7.63 -8.10
CA HIS A 478 28.02 -9.06 -7.83
C HIS A 478 28.31 -9.32 -6.34
N PHE A 479 29.16 -8.49 -5.72
CA PHE A 479 29.42 -8.54 -4.28
C PHE A 479 28.17 -8.23 -3.44
N CYS A 480 27.32 -7.30 -3.86
CA CYS A 480 26.07 -6.99 -3.17
C CYS A 480 25.02 -8.10 -3.31
N TYR A 481 25.05 -8.85 -4.41
CA TYR A 481 24.21 -10.02 -4.61
C TYR A 481 24.65 -11.16 -3.69
N SER A 482 25.93 -11.55 -3.73
CA SER A 482 26.49 -12.65 -2.94
C SER A 482 27.69 -12.20 -2.11
N PRO A 483 27.47 -11.45 -1.02
CA PRO A 483 28.54 -11.03 -0.11
C PRO A 483 29.09 -12.23 0.67
N PRO A 484 30.38 -12.23 1.06
CA PRO A 484 30.96 -13.28 1.90
C PRO A 484 30.21 -13.45 3.22
N GLN A 485 30.20 -14.67 3.77
CA GLN A 485 29.48 -14.97 5.01
C GLN A 485 29.92 -14.09 6.19
N HIS A 486 31.20 -13.76 6.30
CA HIS A 486 31.71 -12.88 7.36
C HIS A 486 31.34 -11.39 7.16
N TRP A 487 30.74 -11.00 6.03
CA TRP A 487 30.10 -9.69 5.79
C TRP A 487 28.58 -9.73 6.00
N CYS A 488 28.05 -10.90 6.35
CA CYS A 488 26.64 -11.12 6.60
C CYS A 488 26.41 -11.37 8.08
N PHE A 489 25.46 -10.68 8.67
CA PHE A 489 24.92 -11.10 9.96
C PHE A 489 23.79 -12.10 9.71
N ILE A 490 23.70 -13.10 10.58
CA ILE A 490 22.59 -14.05 10.67
C ILE A 490 21.82 -13.63 11.91
N ILE A 491 20.55 -13.27 11.76
CA ILE A 491 19.69 -12.95 12.91
C ILE A 491 18.39 -13.72 12.81
N PRO A 492 17.92 -14.34 13.92
CA PRO A 492 16.50 -14.56 14.13
C PRO A 492 15.85 -13.21 14.52
N ALA A 493 14.99 -12.68 13.64
CA ALA A 493 14.16 -11.46 13.78
C ALA A 493 14.79 -10.04 13.58
N GLY A 494 14.35 -9.39 12.49
CA GLY A 494 13.87 -7.99 12.51
C GLY A 494 14.86 -6.83 12.46
N VAL A 495 15.89 -6.80 13.31
CA VAL A 495 16.76 -5.63 13.46
C VAL A 495 18.19 -6.13 13.53
N GLY A 496 19.04 -5.65 12.61
CA GLY A 496 20.48 -5.92 12.61
C GLY A 496 21.09 -5.86 14.03
N PRO A 497 22.20 -6.56 14.34
CA PRO A 497 22.97 -6.25 15.54
C PRO A 497 23.18 -4.73 15.63
N ASP A 498 23.18 -4.19 16.85
CA ASP A 498 23.51 -2.78 17.06
C ASP A 498 24.79 -2.44 16.28
N ARG A 499 24.84 -1.27 15.61
CA ARG A 499 26.06 -0.81 14.93
C ARG A 499 27.21 -0.59 15.92
N SER A 500 26.93 -0.47 17.21
CA SER A 500 27.96 -0.49 18.25
C SER A 500 28.48 -1.91 18.56
N SER A 501 27.78 -2.96 18.10
CA SER A 501 28.13 -4.35 18.38
C SER A 501 29.29 -4.84 17.51
N LYS A 502 30.12 -5.69 18.13
CA LYS A 502 31.21 -6.44 17.48
C LYS A 502 30.69 -7.41 16.40
N ASP A 503 29.43 -7.81 16.52
CA ASP A 503 28.76 -8.71 15.57
C ASP A 503 28.12 -7.96 14.39
N TRP A 504 28.25 -6.63 14.34
CA TRP A 504 27.70 -5.86 13.23
C TRP A 504 28.33 -6.24 11.90
N ARG A 505 27.48 -6.40 10.89
CA ARG A 505 27.89 -6.66 9.52
C ARG A 505 27.10 -5.79 8.53
N PRO A 506 27.67 -5.41 7.38
CA PRO A 506 26.98 -4.53 6.44
C PRO A 506 25.77 -5.16 5.75
N PHE A 507 25.77 -6.49 5.59
CA PHE A 507 24.72 -7.22 4.87
C PHE A 507 23.88 -8.10 5.81
N LYS A 508 22.58 -8.14 5.54
CA LYS A 508 21.67 -9.13 6.12
C LYS A 508 21.77 -10.43 5.30
N PHE A 509 21.91 -11.57 5.96
CA PHE A 509 21.77 -12.86 5.28
C PHE A 509 20.33 -13.05 4.79
N LEU A 510 20.16 -13.37 3.50
CA LEU A 510 18.87 -13.60 2.86
C LEU A 510 18.90 -14.98 2.19
N LEU A 511 17.80 -15.71 2.28
CA LEU A 511 17.66 -17.08 1.76
C LEU A 511 17.05 -17.13 0.34
N ASP A 512 16.42 -16.04 -0.11
CA ASP A 512 15.68 -15.97 -1.37
C ASP A 512 16.49 -15.20 -2.43
N GLU A 513 16.68 -15.82 -3.60
CA GLU A 513 17.44 -15.26 -4.73
C GLU A 513 16.86 -13.94 -5.24
N ASP A 514 15.52 -13.84 -5.35
CA ASP A 514 14.86 -12.61 -5.77
C ASP A 514 15.17 -11.47 -4.79
N SER A 515 15.16 -11.74 -3.49
CA SER A 515 15.50 -10.78 -2.43
C SER A 515 16.98 -10.38 -2.47
N LEU A 516 17.89 -11.32 -2.75
CA LEU A 516 19.33 -11.03 -2.93
C LEU A 516 19.56 -10.10 -4.13
N LEU A 517 18.86 -10.37 -5.24
CA LEU A 517 18.92 -9.57 -6.46
C LEU A 517 18.32 -8.18 -6.28
N LEU A 518 17.15 -8.08 -5.65
CA LEU A 518 16.52 -6.81 -5.29
C LEU A 518 17.42 -5.97 -4.40
N ARG A 519 18.09 -6.57 -3.42
CA ARG A 519 19.05 -5.88 -2.54
C ARG A 519 20.18 -5.27 -3.35
N ALA A 520 20.80 -6.04 -4.25
CA ALA A 520 21.89 -5.56 -5.10
C ALA A 520 21.45 -4.40 -6.01
N VAL A 521 20.28 -4.54 -6.64
CA VAL A 521 19.67 -3.49 -7.49
C VAL A 521 19.45 -2.21 -6.69
N ARG A 522 18.83 -2.30 -5.49
CA ARG A 522 18.56 -1.14 -4.64
C ARG A 522 19.84 -0.42 -4.21
N ILE A 523 20.87 -1.17 -3.80
CA ILE A 523 22.17 -0.60 -3.39
C ILE A 523 22.80 0.18 -4.54
N VAL A 524 22.87 -0.41 -5.74
CA VAL A 524 23.43 0.26 -6.93
C VAL A 524 22.66 1.52 -7.29
N TYR A 525 21.33 1.50 -7.25
CA TYR A 525 20.52 2.70 -7.48
C TYR A 525 20.76 3.80 -6.45
N TRP A 526 20.82 3.44 -5.17
CA TRP A 526 21.08 4.39 -4.10
C TRP A 526 22.48 4.98 -4.21
N CYS A 527 23.51 4.17 -4.52
CA CYS A 527 24.85 4.66 -4.81
C CYS A 527 24.86 5.60 -6.02
N GLY A 528 24.14 5.28 -7.11
CA GLY A 528 24.00 6.21 -8.23
C GLY A 528 23.37 7.54 -7.85
N SER A 529 22.36 7.54 -6.97
CA SER A 529 21.82 8.79 -6.46
C SER A 529 22.78 9.55 -5.53
N VAL A 530 23.58 8.84 -4.73
CA VAL A 530 24.62 9.45 -3.89
C VAL A 530 25.65 10.18 -4.75
N PHE A 531 26.13 9.54 -5.81
CA PHE A 531 27.09 10.15 -6.73
C PHE A 531 26.51 11.35 -7.47
N GLN A 532 25.23 11.31 -7.84
CA GLN A 532 24.58 12.50 -8.40
C GLN A 532 24.59 13.67 -7.40
N ASN A 533 24.24 13.42 -6.13
CA ASN A 533 24.29 14.44 -5.10
C ASN A 533 25.73 14.96 -4.85
N LEU A 534 26.73 14.10 -4.97
CA LEU A 534 28.14 14.48 -4.84
C LEU A 534 28.61 15.34 -6.03
N ILE A 535 28.10 15.10 -7.23
CA ILE A 535 28.30 15.98 -8.40
C ILE A 535 27.65 17.34 -8.16
N ASP A 536 26.39 17.34 -7.72
CA ASP A 536 25.64 18.58 -7.44
C ASP A 536 26.33 19.41 -6.34
N ALA A 537 27.06 18.76 -5.43
CA ALA A 537 27.88 19.39 -4.39
C ALA A 537 29.34 19.66 -4.81
N ALA A 538 29.69 19.47 -6.10
CA ALA A 538 31.03 19.65 -6.66
C ALA A 538 32.15 18.84 -5.93
N VAL A 539 31.80 17.68 -5.36
CA VAL A 539 32.75 16.77 -4.70
C VAL A 539 33.38 15.79 -5.68
N VAL A 540 32.63 15.38 -6.71
CA VAL A 540 33.10 14.51 -7.81
C VAL A 540 32.58 15.04 -9.14
N ASN A 541 33.25 14.67 -10.24
CA ASN A 541 32.90 15.18 -11.58
C ASN A 541 32.07 14.20 -12.42
N TYR A 542 31.92 12.95 -11.97
CA TYR A 542 31.27 11.89 -12.75
C TYR A 542 30.59 10.86 -11.84
N ASN A 543 29.55 10.22 -12.36
CA ASN A 543 28.78 9.18 -11.66
C ASN A 543 29.03 7.81 -12.30
N PRO A 544 29.84 6.94 -11.67
CA PRO A 544 30.21 5.64 -12.22
C PRO A 544 29.04 4.65 -12.30
N PHE A 545 27.93 4.92 -11.62
CA PHE A 545 26.74 4.07 -11.63
C PHE A 545 25.76 4.39 -12.78
N ASN A 546 26.00 5.42 -13.58
CA ASN A 546 25.06 5.86 -14.61
C ASN A 546 24.72 4.76 -15.62
N GLU A 547 25.71 3.99 -16.07
CA GLU A 547 25.49 2.97 -17.11
C GLU A 547 24.70 1.77 -16.57
N ILE A 548 25.10 1.23 -15.41
CA ILE A 548 24.38 0.11 -14.78
C ILE A 548 22.95 0.50 -14.37
N THR A 549 22.75 1.73 -13.87
CA THR A 549 21.40 2.21 -13.48
C THR A 549 20.50 2.45 -14.69
N LYS A 550 21.06 2.86 -15.84
CA LYS A 550 20.32 2.90 -17.11
C LYS A 550 19.89 1.50 -17.56
N ARG A 551 20.80 0.52 -17.54
CA ARG A 551 20.51 -0.88 -17.91
C ARG A 551 19.43 -1.48 -17.02
N LEU A 552 19.52 -1.29 -15.70
CA LEU A 552 18.53 -1.74 -14.73
C LEU A 552 17.17 -1.02 -14.85
N GLY A 553 17.10 0.05 -15.65
CA GLY A 553 15.91 0.79 -16.06
C GLY A 553 15.25 1.62 -14.95
N SER A 554 15.34 2.97 -15.04
CA SER A 554 14.90 3.97 -14.04
C SER A 554 13.74 3.54 -13.12
N SER A 555 14.10 2.79 -12.11
CA SER A 555 13.18 2.45 -11.05
C SER A 555 13.31 3.58 -10.05
N ARG A 556 12.35 4.50 -10.01
CA ARG A 556 12.08 5.27 -8.78
C ARG A 556 11.59 4.26 -7.72
N LEU A 557 12.48 3.38 -7.27
CA LEU A 557 12.36 2.58 -6.05
C LEU A 557 12.69 3.56 -4.92
N HIS A 558 11.68 4.34 -4.53
CA HIS A 558 11.79 5.25 -3.40
C HIS A 558 11.70 4.49 -2.09
#